data_AF-A0A1G2H2H7-F1
#
_entry.id   AF-A0A1G2H2H7-F1
#
_cell.length_a   1.000
_cell.length_b   1.000
_cell.length_c   1.000
_cell.angle_alpha   90.00
_cell.angle_beta   90.00
_cell.angle_gamma   90.00
#
_symmetry.space_group_name_H-M   'P 1'
#
loop_
_entity.id
_entity.type
_entity.pdbx_description
1 polymer ?
#
loop_
_entity_poly.entity_id
_entity_poly.type
_entity_poly.pdbx_seq_one_letter_code
_entity_poly.pdbx_strand_id
1 'polypeptide(L)'
;MVSSIVKARELLQNKWGGGWSILSTEEYARVPFFGNVIKQSRNVNGKPVEYYNILRHFGWSVTFGVTEDHNVLTLIQWKPGVNQASWELPPGGIGKIEENTSRKTILKKTQEVYLNETGYGNGAWQYLGYVMIETGKYRGATPDSHGFRAHMWLARNLKSIKDVSHAPEEMIEVFPVPLQEFREVLESGLFVEESSVAGAYKALIKLGLLSWVNHYHLRKDEIFVITSGKEG
;
A
#
# COMPACT_ATOMS: atom_id res chain seq x y z
N MET A 1 -5.64 -32.91 3.20
CA MET A 1 -4.72 -32.10 2.36
C MET A 1 -4.13 -31.00 3.24
N VAL A 2 -2.80 -30.86 3.32
CA VAL A 2 -2.17 -29.78 4.10
C VAL A 2 -2.52 -28.43 3.46
N SER A 3 -3.01 -27.48 4.27
CA SER A 3 -3.39 -26.14 3.80
C SER A 3 -2.23 -25.45 3.09
N SER A 4 -2.54 -24.72 2.02
CA SER A 4 -1.56 -23.89 1.29
C SER A 4 -0.83 -22.90 2.20
N ILE A 5 -1.49 -22.42 3.27
CA ILE A 5 -0.86 -21.53 4.26
C ILE A 5 0.26 -22.25 5.01
N VAL A 6 0.04 -23.51 5.39
CA VAL A 6 1.05 -24.31 6.10
C VAL A 6 2.24 -24.57 5.18
N LYS A 7 1.99 -25.02 3.93
CA LYS A 7 3.04 -25.24 2.92
C LYS A 7 3.85 -23.97 2.66
N ALA A 8 3.17 -22.82 2.53
CA ALA A 8 3.84 -21.55 2.31
C ALA A 8 4.72 -21.14 3.50
N ARG A 9 4.24 -21.32 4.74
CA ARG A 9 5.03 -21.04 5.95
C ARG A 9 6.29 -21.89 6.03
N GLU A 10 6.18 -23.18 5.71
CA GLU A 10 7.34 -24.08 5.66
C GLU A 10 8.39 -23.60 4.64
N LEU A 11 7.95 -23.25 3.42
CA LEU A 11 8.86 -22.72 2.39
C LEU A 11 9.53 -21.40 2.82
N LEU A 12 8.72 -20.47 3.34
CA LEU A 12 9.18 -19.14 3.71
C LEU A 12 10.10 -19.15 4.93
N GLN A 13 9.88 -20.04 5.90
CA GLN A 13 10.71 -20.10 7.11
C GLN A 13 11.94 -20.98 6.92
N ASN A 14 11.78 -22.18 6.35
CA ASN A 14 12.83 -23.19 6.38
C ASN A 14 13.73 -23.16 5.15
N LYS A 15 13.20 -22.77 3.98
CA LYS A 15 13.97 -22.80 2.72
C LYS A 15 14.50 -21.43 2.33
N TRP A 16 13.69 -20.38 2.49
CA TRP A 16 14.00 -19.04 1.97
C TRP A 16 14.03 -17.93 3.03
N GLY A 17 13.89 -18.28 4.32
CA GLY A 17 13.70 -17.29 5.38
C GLY A 17 14.88 -16.37 5.64
N GLY A 18 16.11 -16.80 5.32
CA GLY A 18 17.33 -16.01 5.53
C GLY A 18 17.83 -15.23 4.30
N GLY A 19 17.26 -15.47 3.11
CA GLY A 19 17.78 -14.93 1.85
C GLY A 19 19.23 -15.35 1.53
N TRP A 20 19.83 -14.72 0.52
CA TRP A 20 21.26 -14.90 0.20
C TRP A 20 22.14 -14.06 1.11
N SER A 21 23.29 -14.60 1.56
CA SER A 21 24.21 -13.88 2.43
C SER A 21 24.83 -12.66 1.72
N ILE A 22 25.00 -11.58 2.48
CA ILE A 22 25.64 -10.34 2.00
C ILE A 22 27.15 -10.53 2.05
N LEU A 23 27.82 -10.27 0.92
CA LEU A 23 29.28 -10.28 0.79
C LEU A 23 29.86 -8.88 0.97
N SER A 24 29.19 -7.86 0.44
CA SER A 24 29.56 -6.46 0.61
C SER A 24 28.35 -5.54 0.46
N THR A 25 28.46 -4.34 1.03
CA THR A 25 27.50 -3.23 0.84
C THR A 25 28.29 -1.96 0.62
N GLU A 26 27.96 -1.20 -0.41
CA GLU A 26 28.53 0.11 -0.70
C GLU A 26 27.44 1.13 -1.02
N GLU A 27 27.71 2.41 -0.73
CA GLU A 27 26.89 3.50 -1.24
C GLU A 27 27.23 3.70 -2.73
N TYR A 28 26.21 3.56 -3.58
CA TYR A 28 26.37 3.65 -5.03
C TYR A 28 26.03 5.05 -5.56
N ALA A 29 24.94 5.63 -5.06
CA ALA A 29 24.46 6.94 -5.48
C ALA A 29 23.51 7.54 -4.44
N ARG A 30 23.07 8.77 -4.68
CA ARG A 30 21.98 9.41 -3.93
C ARG A 30 20.95 9.98 -4.90
N VAL A 31 19.69 9.60 -4.71
CA VAL A 31 18.56 10.16 -5.44
C VAL A 31 17.89 11.20 -4.54
N PRO A 32 17.80 12.47 -4.96
CA PRO A 32 17.05 13.49 -4.23
C PRO A 32 15.65 13.00 -3.88
N PHE A 33 15.15 13.35 -2.69
CA PHE A 33 13.89 12.89 -2.10
C PHE A 33 13.82 11.38 -1.74
N PHE A 34 14.24 10.49 -2.64
CA PHE A 34 14.10 9.04 -2.46
C PHE A 34 15.14 8.40 -1.55
N GLY A 35 16.35 8.98 -1.44
CA GLY A 35 17.40 8.54 -0.52
C GLY A 35 18.63 7.93 -1.21
N ASN A 36 19.44 7.23 -0.42
CA ASN A 36 20.67 6.61 -0.92
C ASN A 36 20.36 5.33 -1.69
N VAL A 37 21.10 5.10 -2.77
CA VAL A 37 21.12 3.83 -3.49
C VAL A 37 22.31 3.04 -2.97
N ILE A 38 22.05 1.82 -2.51
CA ILE A 38 23.10 0.89 -2.09
C ILE A 38 23.28 -0.21 -3.13
N LYS A 39 24.53 -0.61 -3.36
CA LYS A 39 24.87 -1.82 -4.08
C LYS A 39 25.27 -2.89 -3.08
N GLN A 40 24.60 -4.04 -3.12
CA GLN A 40 24.92 -5.20 -2.29
C GLN A 40 25.36 -6.36 -3.17
N SER A 41 26.57 -6.87 -2.95
CA SER A 41 26.98 -8.15 -3.50
C SER A 41 26.46 -9.26 -2.59
N ARG A 42 25.74 -10.24 -3.15
CA ARG A 42 25.19 -11.39 -2.42
C ARG A 42 25.74 -12.69 -2.97
N ASN A 43 25.97 -13.66 -2.10
CA ASN A 43 26.37 -15.00 -2.49
C ASN A 43 25.15 -15.81 -2.95
N VAL A 44 24.91 -15.86 -4.25
CA VAL A 44 23.86 -16.65 -4.89
C VAL A 44 24.47 -17.97 -5.35
N ASN A 45 24.26 -19.03 -4.56
CA ASN A 45 24.76 -20.38 -4.85
C ASN A 45 26.27 -20.43 -5.16
N GLY A 46 27.09 -19.79 -4.34
CA GLY A 46 28.55 -19.77 -4.51
C GLY A 46 29.06 -18.71 -5.48
N LYS A 47 28.18 -17.87 -6.04
CA LYS A 47 28.56 -16.81 -6.98
C LYS A 47 28.15 -15.42 -6.44
N PRO A 48 29.03 -14.41 -6.50
CA PRO A 48 28.65 -13.04 -6.18
C PRO A 48 27.69 -12.50 -7.26
N VAL A 49 26.57 -11.94 -6.82
CA VAL A 49 25.58 -11.26 -7.67
C VAL A 49 25.26 -9.91 -7.05
N GLU A 50 25.25 -8.86 -7.87
CA GLU A 50 24.99 -7.49 -7.43
C GLU A 50 23.49 -7.17 -7.43
N TYR A 51 23.04 -6.51 -6.37
CA TYR A 51 21.67 -6.01 -6.20
C TYR A 51 21.70 -4.52 -5.83
N TYR A 52 20.81 -3.74 -6.43
CA TYR A 52 20.67 -2.31 -6.15
C TYR A 52 19.36 -2.06 -5.42
N ASN A 53 19.44 -1.33 -4.31
CA ASN A 53 18.26 -0.98 -3.51
C ASN A 53 18.25 0.51 -3.18
N ILE A 54 17.06 1.11 -3.20
CA ILE A 54 16.86 2.48 -2.77
C ILE A 54 16.45 2.46 -1.29
N LEU A 55 17.22 3.14 -0.44
CA LEU A 55 16.93 3.31 0.98
C LEU A 55 15.82 4.36 1.15
N ARG A 56 14.60 3.87 1.28
CA ARG A 56 13.45 4.69 1.63
C ARG A 56 13.57 5.06 3.10
N HIS A 57 13.16 6.27 3.49
CA HIS A 57 13.16 6.73 4.90
C HIS A 57 11.85 7.42 5.32
N PHE A 58 10.90 7.56 4.40
CA PHE A 58 9.57 8.13 4.66
C PHE A 58 8.53 7.02 4.79
N GLY A 59 7.58 7.20 5.71
CA GLY A 59 6.46 6.30 5.90
C GLY A 59 5.39 6.47 4.84
N TRP A 60 4.56 5.44 4.68
CA TRP A 60 3.36 5.52 3.88
C TRP A 60 2.14 5.15 4.69
N SER A 61 1.05 5.84 4.41
CA SER A 61 -0.26 5.54 4.97
C SER A 61 -1.33 5.93 3.99
N VAL A 62 -2.40 5.15 3.91
CA VAL A 62 -3.58 5.45 3.11
C VAL A 62 -4.82 5.20 3.94
N THR A 63 -5.84 6.02 3.75
CA THR A 63 -7.04 6.01 4.57
C THR A 63 -8.28 6.03 3.70
N PHE A 64 -9.10 5.01 3.85
CA PHE A 64 -10.47 5.03 3.36
C PHE A 64 -11.32 5.79 4.38
N GLY A 65 -11.50 7.09 4.17
CA GLY A 65 -12.16 7.99 5.12
C GLY A 65 -13.59 8.30 4.73
N VAL A 66 -14.55 7.83 5.52
CA VAL A 66 -15.99 8.06 5.33
C VAL A 66 -16.47 9.22 6.21
N THR A 67 -17.06 10.24 5.60
CA THR A 67 -17.66 11.40 6.28
C THR A 67 -18.99 11.06 6.94
N GLU A 68 -19.50 11.96 7.78
CA GLU A 68 -20.85 11.84 8.35
C GLU A 68 -21.95 11.83 7.27
N ASP A 69 -21.72 12.47 6.13
CA ASP A 69 -22.64 12.51 4.97
C ASP A 69 -22.41 11.34 3.99
N HIS A 70 -21.75 10.26 4.42
CA HIS A 70 -21.53 9.05 3.62
C HIS A 70 -20.72 9.24 2.33
N ASN A 71 -19.82 10.22 2.28
CA ASN A 71 -18.83 10.36 1.22
C ASN A 71 -17.49 9.77 1.65
N VAL A 72 -16.80 9.11 0.72
CA VAL A 72 -15.39 8.73 0.85
C VAL A 72 -14.55 9.90 0.35
N LEU A 73 -13.65 10.38 1.19
CA LEU A 73 -12.72 11.44 0.80
C LEU A 73 -11.57 10.82 0.00
N THR A 74 -11.47 11.22 -1.26
CA THR A 74 -10.36 10.87 -2.14
C THR A 74 -9.62 12.12 -2.58
N LEU A 75 -8.49 11.91 -3.25
CA LEU A 75 -7.79 12.96 -3.97
C LEU A 75 -7.81 12.63 -5.46
N ILE A 76 -7.91 13.64 -6.31
CA ILE A 76 -7.41 13.58 -7.70
C ILE A 76 -6.05 14.27 -7.68
N GLN A 77 -4.98 13.53 -7.98
CA GLN A 77 -3.63 14.09 -7.94
C GLN A 77 -2.81 13.65 -9.15
N TRP A 78 -2.16 14.60 -9.82
CA TRP A 78 -1.16 14.32 -10.83
C TRP A 78 0.10 13.72 -10.20
N LYS A 79 0.60 12.63 -10.79
CA LYS A 79 1.86 12.01 -10.37
C LYS A 79 2.90 12.08 -11.48
N PRO A 80 4.13 12.53 -11.18
CA PRO A 80 5.18 12.69 -12.19
C PRO A 80 5.63 11.38 -12.81
N GLY A 81 5.60 10.27 -12.07
CA GLY A 81 6.08 8.97 -12.56
C GLY A 81 5.26 8.38 -13.71
N VAL A 82 3.99 8.75 -13.80
CA VAL A 82 3.07 8.34 -14.88
C VAL A 82 2.62 9.52 -15.74
N ASN A 83 3.02 10.75 -15.36
CA ASN A 83 2.60 12.00 -15.97
C ASN A 83 1.07 12.09 -16.20
N GLN A 84 0.31 11.67 -15.20
CA GLN A 84 -1.15 11.60 -15.26
C GLN A 84 -1.74 11.85 -13.88
N ALA A 85 -2.94 12.42 -13.84
CA ALA A 85 -3.76 12.46 -12.63
C ALA A 85 -4.53 11.15 -12.43
N SER A 86 -4.54 10.68 -11.19
CA SER A 86 -5.29 9.48 -10.78
C SER A 86 -6.03 9.74 -9.48
N TRP A 87 -7.05 8.92 -9.22
CA TRP A 87 -7.64 8.85 -7.88
C TRP A 87 -6.70 8.19 -6.89
N GLU A 88 -6.68 8.73 -5.67
CA GLU A 88 -5.90 8.20 -4.55
C GLU A 88 -6.65 8.29 -3.21
N LEU A 89 -6.25 7.45 -2.25
CA LEU A 89 -6.61 7.64 -0.85
C LEU A 89 -5.53 8.50 -0.16
N PRO A 90 -5.89 9.61 0.48
CA PRO A 90 -4.94 10.36 1.29
C PRO A 90 -4.49 9.57 2.54
N PRO A 91 -3.32 9.86 3.13
CA PRO A 91 -2.39 10.90 2.69
C PRO A 91 -1.25 10.46 1.75
N GLY A 92 -0.99 9.16 1.62
CA GLY A 92 0.25 8.67 1.04
C GLY A 92 1.45 8.90 1.97
N GLY A 93 2.32 9.87 1.67
CA GLY A 93 3.56 10.10 2.42
C GLY A 93 3.33 10.72 3.80
N ILE A 94 3.75 10.05 4.88
CA ILE A 94 3.57 10.55 6.27
C ILE A 94 4.87 11.07 6.92
N GLY A 95 5.81 11.50 6.08
CA GLY A 95 7.13 11.98 6.50
C GLY A 95 8.03 10.88 7.05
N LYS A 96 9.14 11.26 7.67
CA LYS A 96 10.16 10.32 8.18
C LYS A 96 9.59 9.39 9.25
N ILE A 97 9.88 8.08 9.13
CA ILE A 97 9.60 7.07 10.14
C ILE A 97 10.82 6.15 10.32
N GLU A 98 10.96 5.61 11.53
CA GLU A 98 11.92 4.55 11.83
C GLU A 98 11.25 3.18 11.72
N GLU A 99 12.02 2.12 11.49
CA GLU A 99 11.49 0.75 11.29
C GLU A 99 10.67 0.23 12.48
N ASN A 100 11.06 0.59 13.70
CA ASN A 100 10.40 0.19 14.94
C ASN A 100 9.33 1.20 15.42
N THR A 101 8.95 2.18 14.57
CA THR A 101 7.93 3.17 14.93
C THR A 101 6.61 2.49 15.30
N SER A 102 6.08 2.82 16.48
CA SER A 102 4.84 2.21 16.94
C SER A 102 3.66 2.55 16.03
N ARG A 103 2.70 1.61 15.91
CA ARG A 103 1.45 1.84 15.16
C ARG A 103 0.67 3.07 15.66
N LYS A 104 0.74 3.38 16.96
CA LYS A 104 0.09 4.57 17.55
C LYS A 104 0.71 5.87 17.00
N THR A 105 2.04 5.91 16.90
CA THR A 105 2.76 7.05 16.32
C THR A 105 2.46 7.20 14.83
N ILE A 106 2.39 6.08 14.10
CA ILE A 106 2.02 6.06 12.67
C ILE A 106 0.60 6.59 12.47
N LEU A 107 -0.35 6.16 13.31
CA LEU A 107 -1.73 6.67 13.27
C LEU A 107 -1.77 8.19 13.49
N LYS A 108 -1.06 8.70 14.50
CA LYS A 108 -1.01 10.13 14.78
C LYS A 108 -0.50 10.94 13.57
N LYS A 109 0.62 10.52 12.98
CA LYS A 109 1.16 11.13 11.76
C LYS A 109 0.19 11.05 10.59
N THR A 110 -0.48 9.90 10.43
CA THR A 110 -1.50 9.71 9.38
C THR A 110 -2.64 10.72 9.56
N GLN A 111 -3.16 10.87 10.78
CA GLN A 111 -4.24 11.80 11.08
C GLN A 111 -3.84 13.27 10.86
N GLU A 112 -2.60 13.63 11.24
CA GLU A 112 -2.04 14.97 11.03
C GLU A 112 -1.97 15.32 9.53
N VAL A 113 -1.39 14.44 8.70
CA VAL A 113 -1.26 14.68 7.25
C VAL A 113 -2.63 14.61 6.56
N TYR A 114 -3.46 13.63 6.92
CA TYR A 114 -4.82 13.51 6.38
C TYR A 114 -5.66 14.77 6.63
N LEU A 115 -5.60 15.33 7.85
CA LEU A 115 -6.28 16.59 8.17
C LEU A 115 -5.73 17.77 7.36
N ASN A 116 -4.43 17.79 7.08
CA ASN A 116 -3.81 18.86 6.30
C ASN A 116 -4.18 18.82 4.82
N GLU A 117 -4.29 17.64 4.23
CA GLU A 117 -4.63 17.48 2.80
C GLU A 117 -6.14 17.54 2.55
N THR A 118 -6.96 17.05 3.49
CA THR A 118 -8.40 16.94 3.24
C THR A 118 -9.22 17.99 3.98
N GLY A 119 -8.74 18.49 5.11
CA GLY A 119 -9.54 19.33 6.02
C GLY A 119 -10.43 18.56 6.97
N TYR A 120 -10.44 17.22 6.90
CA TYR A 120 -11.32 16.36 7.68
C TYR A 120 -10.58 15.62 8.80
N GLY A 121 -11.29 15.38 9.91
CA GLY A 121 -10.74 14.73 11.09
C GLY A 121 -11.79 14.24 12.09
N ASN A 122 -11.36 13.96 13.31
CA ASN A 122 -12.20 13.60 14.46
C ASN A 122 -13.12 12.37 14.30
N GLY A 123 -12.85 11.51 13.31
CA GLY A 123 -13.57 10.24 13.11
C GLY A 123 -13.03 9.07 13.94
N ALA A 124 -13.66 7.91 13.80
CA ALA A 124 -13.23 6.65 14.39
C ALA A 124 -12.31 5.86 13.44
N TRP A 125 -11.06 5.66 13.85
CA TRP A 125 -10.01 5.05 13.03
C TRP A 125 -9.79 3.58 13.36
N GLN A 126 -9.70 2.74 12.33
CA GLN A 126 -9.47 1.31 12.44
C GLN A 126 -8.35 0.88 11.50
N TYR A 127 -7.42 0.06 12.00
CA TYR A 127 -6.34 -0.49 11.19
C TYR A 127 -6.83 -1.63 10.29
N LEU A 128 -6.43 -1.62 9.02
CA LEU A 128 -6.76 -2.64 8.01
C LEU A 128 -5.58 -3.55 7.65
N GLY A 129 -4.41 -3.30 8.25
CA GLY A 129 -3.17 -4.00 7.94
C GLY A 129 -2.22 -3.14 7.12
N TYR A 130 -1.30 -3.79 6.43
CA TYR A 130 -0.32 -3.12 5.59
C TYR A 130 -0.02 -3.94 4.34
N VAL A 131 0.55 -3.26 3.35
CA VAL A 131 1.28 -3.84 2.22
C VAL A 131 2.71 -3.31 2.21
N MET A 132 3.57 -3.90 1.40
CA MET A 132 4.91 -3.38 1.12
C MET A 132 4.86 -2.74 -0.26
N ILE A 133 5.26 -1.47 -0.34
CA ILE A 133 5.32 -0.77 -1.63
C ILE A 133 6.60 -1.18 -2.34
N GLU A 134 6.45 -1.77 -3.51
CA GLU A 134 7.52 -2.29 -4.38
C GLU A 134 8.65 -3.07 -3.65
N THR A 135 8.45 -4.39 -3.53
CA THR A 135 9.29 -5.30 -2.73
C THR A 135 10.65 -5.66 -3.36
N GLY A 136 10.87 -5.36 -4.64
CA GLY A 136 12.11 -5.71 -5.35
C GLY A 136 13.20 -4.65 -5.28
N LYS A 137 12.84 -3.37 -5.09
CA LYS A 137 13.77 -2.23 -5.20
C LYS A 137 13.88 -1.41 -3.92
N TYR A 138 12.82 -1.27 -3.14
CA TYR A 138 12.85 -0.46 -1.92
C TYR A 138 13.29 -1.26 -0.71
N ARG A 139 14.20 -0.67 0.04
CA ARG A 139 14.65 -1.15 1.35
C ARG A 139 14.28 -0.12 2.43
N GLY A 140 14.44 -0.49 3.70
CA GLY A 140 14.15 0.43 4.80
C GLY A 140 15.23 1.51 4.92
N ALA A 141 15.22 2.25 6.03
CA ALA A 141 16.10 3.40 6.25
C ALA A 141 17.60 3.05 6.37
N THR A 142 17.95 1.78 6.53
CA THR A 142 19.32 1.27 6.64
C THR A 142 19.57 0.07 5.72
N PRO A 143 20.84 -0.25 5.37
CA PRO A 143 21.16 -1.41 4.54
C PRO A 143 20.73 -2.76 5.10
N ASP A 144 20.39 -2.83 6.39
CA ASP A 144 19.94 -4.06 7.07
C ASP A 144 18.42 -4.08 7.27
N SER A 145 17.76 -2.91 7.38
CA SER A 145 16.30 -2.80 7.51
C SER A 145 15.55 -3.29 6.26
N HIS A 146 14.34 -3.81 6.41
CA HIS A 146 13.59 -4.43 5.31
C HIS A 146 12.28 -3.69 4.98
N GLY A 147 12.37 -2.73 4.06
CA GLY A 147 11.28 -1.96 3.45
C GLY A 147 10.35 -1.23 4.43
N PHE A 148 9.65 -0.20 3.95
CA PHE A 148 8.62 0.44 4.75
C PHE A 148 7.23 -0.04 4.36
N ARG A 149 6.46 -0.39 5.39
CA ARG A 149 5.06 -0.76 5.27
C ARG A 149 4.24 0.46 4.84
N ALA A 150 3.31 0.21 3.92
CA ALA A 150 2.19 1.10 3.68
C ALA A 150 1.01 0.70 4.56
N HIS A 151 0.71 1.55 5.54
CA HIS A 151 -0.34 1.30 6.52
C HIS A 151 -1.70 1.70 5.97
N MET A 152 -2.68 0.81 6.06
CA MET A 152 -4.03 1.07 5.58
C MET A 152 -4.99 1.27 6.74
N TRP A 153 -5.86 2.27 6.63
CA TRP A 153 -6.83 2.63 7.65
C TRP A 153 -8.23 2.79 7.08
N LEU A 154 -9.23 2.50 7.92
CA LEU A 154 -10.62 2.90 7.73
C LEU A 154 -10.93 3.97 8.77
N ALA A 155 -11.32 5.16 8.34
CA ALA A 155 -11.85 6.21 9.21
C ALA A 155 -13.34 6.38 8.93
N ARG A 156 -14.16 6.53 9.97
CA ARG A 156 -15.62 6.71 9.87
C ARG A 156 -16.07 7.94 10.64
N ASN A 157 -17.18 8.53 10.21
CA ASN A 157 -17.76 9.72 10.83
C ASN A 157 -16.76 10.88 10.87
N LEU A 158 -16.01 11.06 9.78
CA LEU A 158 -15.11 12.18 9.63
C LEU A 158 -15.90 13.49 9.51
N LYS A 159 -15.41 14.52 10.20
CA LYS A 159 -16.00 15.86 10.24
C LYS A 159 -15.12 16.83 9.47
N SER A 160 -15.72 17.80 8.79
CA SER A 160 -14.98 18.95 8.28
C SER A 160 -14.50 19.79 9.47
N ILE A 161 -13.19 20.01 9.54
CA ILE A 161 -12.53 20.73 10.65
C ILE A 161 -11.96 22.06 10.17
N LYS A 162 -11.46 22.11 8.93
CA LYS A 162 -10.89 23.31 8.33
C LYS A 162 -10.99 23.26 6.81
N ASP A 163 -10.99 24.42 6.20
CA ASP A 163 -10.74 24.53 4.77
C ASP A 163 -9.28 24.18 4.45
N VAL A 164 -9.06 23.65 3.25
CA VAL A 164 -7.73 23.33 2.72
C VAL A 164 -7.50 24.06 1.41
N SER A 165 -6.28 24.51 1.22
CA SER A 165 -5.79 25.09 -0.02
C SER A 165 -4.43 24.46 -0.29
N HIS A 166 -4.29 23.83 -1.44
CA HIS A 166 -3.03 23.23 -1.87
C HIS A 166 -2.15 24.27 -2.56
N ALA A 167 -0.86 23.97 -2.68
CA ALA A 167 0.06 24.85 -3.37
C ALA A 167 -0.29 24.91 -4.87
N PRO A 168 -0.25 26.08 -5.54
CA PRO A 168 -0.65 26.22 -6.95
C PRO A 168 0.13 25.32 -7.93
N GLU A 169 1.35 24.92 -7.56
CA GLU A 169 2.19 24.00 -8.31
C GLU A 169 1.80 22.52 -8.15
N GLU A 170 0.99 22.18 -7.13
CA GLU A 170 0.46 20.85 -6.93
C GLU A 170 -0.89 20.73 -7.65
N MET A 171 -0.94 19.87 -8.68
CA MET A 171 -2.20 19.52 -9.34
C MET A 171 -2.94 18.48 -8.48
N ILE A 172 -3.60 18.94 -7.43
CA ILE A 172 -4.30 18.14 -6.44
C ILE A 172 -5.66 18.76 -6.08
N GLU A 173 -6.69 17.91 -6.00
CA GLU A 173 -8.03 18.31 -5.58
C GLU A 173 -8.62 17.28 -4.61
N VAL A 174 -9.25 17.76 -3.53
CA VAL A 174 -10.05 16.88 -2.65
C VAL A 174 -11.34 16.56 -3.38
N PHE A 175 -11.59 15.27 -3.60
CA PHE A 175 -12.73 14.81 -4.38
C PHE A 175 -13.58 13.84 -3.53
N PRO A 176 -14.65 14.32 -2.89
CA PRO A 176 -15.58 13.46 -2.17
C PRO A 176 -16.36 12.57 -3.15
N VAL A 177 -16.40 11.27 -2.88
CA VAL A 177 -17.13 10.28 -3.68
C VAL A 177 -18.23 9.65 -2.83
N PRO A 178 -19.50 9.62 -3.25
CA PRO A 178 -20.53 8.87 -2.54
C PRO A 178 -20.11 7.42 -2.29
N LEU A 179 -20.25 6.94 -1.05
CA LEU A 179 -19.77 5.60 -0.67
C LEU A 179 -20.36 4.48 -1.54
N GLN A 180 -21.58 4.66 -2.04
CA GLN A 180 -22.26 3.70 -2.91
C GLN A 180 -21.65 3.61 -4.32
N GLU A 181 -21.04 4.70 -4.81
CA GLU A 181 -20.41 4.79 -6.13
C GLU A 181 -18.97 4.27 -6.12
N PHE A 182 -18.39 4.03 -4.93
CA PHE A 182 -16.97 3.71 -4.82
C PHE A 182 -16.56 2.43 -5.55
N ARG A 183 -17.50 1.49 -5.72
CA ARG A 183 -17.27 0.29 -6.54
C ARG A 183 -16.98 0.68 -8.00
N GLU A 184 -17.75 1.59 -8.57
CA GLU A 184 -17.59 2.07 -9.94
C GLU A 184 -16.27 2.82 -10.10
N VAL A 185 -15.85 3.58 -9.07
CA VAL A 185 -14.53 4.20 -9.03
C VAL A 185 -13.41 3.16 -9.14
N LEU A 186 -13.49 2.04 -8.42
CA LEU A 186 -12.50 0.97 -8.53
C LEU A 186 -12.54 0.25 -9.89
N GLU A 187 -13.72 0.12 -10.50
CA GLU A 187 -13.90 -0.51 -11.82
C GLU A 187 -13.49 0.41 -12.99
N SER A 188 -13.41 1.73 -12.76
CA SER A 188 -13.09 2.72 -13.79
C SER A 188 -11.68 2.61 -14.38
N GLY A 189 -10.74 1.96 -13.69
CA GLY A 189 -9.32 1.91 -14.05
C GLY A 189 -8.56 3.23 -13.80
N LEU A 190 -9.20 4.25 -13.24
CA LEU A 190 -8.58 5.55 -12.93
C LEU A 190 -7.99 5.62 -11.50
N PHE A 191 -8.15 4.54 -10.74
CA PHE A 191 -7.70 4.39 -9.35
C PHE A 191 -6.56 3.36 -9.30
N VAL A 192 -5.31 3.82 -9.33
CA VAL A 192 -4.18 2.96 -9.72
C VAL A 192 -3.08 2.77 -8.67
N GLU A 193 -3.08 3.57 -7.59
CA GLU A 193 -2.05 3.44 -6.55
C GLU A 193 -2.27 2.18 -5.69
N GLU A 194 -1.26 1.31 -5.65
CA GLU A 194 -1.36 -0.05 -5.14
C GLU A 194 -1.86 -0.16 -3.69
N SER A 195 -1.39 0.71 -2.79
CA SER A 195 -1.80 0.67 -1.40
C SER A 195 -3.20 1.24 -1.20
N SER A 196 -3.58 2.26 -1.96
CA SER A 196 -4.93 2.82 -2.02
C SER A 196 -5.93 1.78 -2.51
N VAL A 197 -5.63 1.07 -3.61
CA VAL A 197 -6.50 0.02 -4.17
C VAL A 197 -6.69 -1.09 -3.13
N ALA A 198 -5.60 -1.60 -2.55
CA ALA A 198 -5.67 -2.63 -1.52
C ALA A 198 -6.44 -2.15 -0.27
N GLY A 199 -6.24 -0.90 0.12
CA GLY A 199 -6.91 -0.24 1.24
C GLY A 199 -8.41 -0.13 1.02
N ALA A 200 -8.82 0.30 -0.18
CA ALA A 200 -10.22 0.43 -0.57
C ALA A 200 -10.94 -0.92 -0.56
N TYR A 201 -10.39 -1.95 -1.20
CA TYR A 201 -11.00 -3.29 -1.16
C TYR A 201 -11.14 -3.82 0.27
N LYS A 202 -10.11 -3.66 1.11
CA LYS A 202 -10.17 -4.04 2.53
C LYS A 202 -11.23 -3.26 3.30
N ALA A 203 -11.36 -1.97 3.04
CA ALA A 203 -12.34 -1.11 3.68
C ALA A 203 -13.77 -1.49 3.29
N LEU A 204 -14.04 -1.68 2.00
CA LEU A 204 -15.36 -2.09 1.49
C LEU A 204 -15.78 -3.46 2.05
N ILE A 205 -14.85 -4.42 2.12
CA ILE A 205 -15.10 -5.71 2.80
C ILE A 205 -15.42 -5.49 4.27
N LYS A 206 -14.68 -4.62 4.96
CA LYS A 206 -14.90 -4.34 6.39
C LYS A 206 -16.24 -3.65 6.64
N LEU A 207 -16.70 -2.84 5.69
CA LEU A 207 -18.00 -2.16 5.71
C LEU A 207 -19.16 -3.08 5.27
N GLY A 208 -18.87 -4.29 4.78
CA GLY A 208 -19.89 -5.21 4.27
C GLY A 208 -20.43 -4.85 2.89
N LEU A 209 -19.76 -3.95 2.16
CA LEU A 209 -20.12 -3.51 0.81
C LEU A 209 -19.50 -4.39 -0.29
N LEU A 210 -18.51 -5.21 0.09
CA LEU A 210 -17.98 -6.29 -0.74
C LEU A 210 -17.89 -7.57 0.10
N SER A 211 -18.09 -8.73 -0.53
CA SER A 211 -17.98 -10.03 0.11
C SER A 211 -16.95 -10.92 -0.58
N TRP A 212 -16.34 -11.82 0.18
CA TRP A 212 -15.44 -12.86 -0.35
C TRP A 212 -16.17 -13.94 -1.13
N VAL A 213 -17.49 -14.04 -0.95
CA VAL A 213 -18.35 -15.06 -1.56
C VAL A 213 -19.54 -14.32 -2.14
N ASN A 214 -19.70 -14.38 -3.46
CA ASN A 214 -20.99 -14.04 -4.07
C ASN A 214 -22.02 -15.05 -3.55
N HIS A 215 -23.20 -14.60 -3.14
CA HIS A 215 -24.30 -15.52 -2.79
C HIS A 215 -24.78 -16.38 -3.98
N TYR A 216 -24.25 -16.16 -5.18
CA TYR A 216 -24.28 -17.13 -6.26
C TYR A 216 -23.45 -18.33 -5.88
N HIS A 217 -24.12 -19.48 -5.75
CA HIS A 217 -23.47 -20.76 -5.56
C HIS A 217 -22.38 -20.89 -6.64
N LEU A 218 -21.11 -20.87 -6.21
CA LEU A 218 -20.00 -21.24 -7.08
C LEU A 218 -20.23 -22.71 -7.47
N ARG A 219 -20.87 -22.89 -8.61
CA ARG A 219 -21.01 -24.18 -9.27
C ARG A 219 -19.60 -24.66 -9.57
N LYS A 220 -19.27 -25.89 -9.14
CA LYS A 220 -17.93 -26.48 -9.32
C LYS A 220 -17.46 -26.44 -10.78
N ASP A 221 -18.41 -26.43 -11.70
CA ASP A 221 -18.31 -26.35 -13.15
C ASP A 221 -17.86 -24.97 -13.69
N GLU A 222 -17.90 -23.89 -12.90
CA GLU A 222 -17.44 -22.56 -13.31
C GLU A 222 -15.99 -22.26 -12.86
N ILE A 223 -15.39 -23.14 -12.03
CA ILE A 223 -13.99 -23.06 -11.61
C ILE A 223 -13.17 -24.03 -12.47
N PHE A 224 -12.94 -23.64 -13.73
CA PHE A 224 -12.03 -24.25 -14.72
C PHE A 224 -11.80 -25.77 -14.66
N VAL A 225 -12.35 -26.48 -15.65
CA VAL A 225 -11.80 -27.77 -16.08
C VAL A 225 -10.40 -27.53 -16.65
N ILE A 226 -9.36 -27.79 -15.86
CA ILE A 226 -8.02 -28.04 -16.40
C ILE A 226 -8.08 -29.46 -16.97
N THR A 227 -8.49 -29.61 -18.22
CA THR A 227 -8.25 -30.86 -18.94
C THR A 227 -6.75 -30.95 -19.17
N SER A 228 -6.09 -31.84 -18.44
CA SER A 228 -4.79 -32.34 -18.84
C SER A 228 -4.95 -33.01 -20.20
N GLY A 229 -4.67 -32.29 -21.29
CA GLY A 229 -4.48 -32.91 -22.59
C GLY A 229 -3.28 -33.83 -22.50
N LYS A 230 -3.52 -35.14 -22.40
CA LYS A 230 -2.63 -36.11 -23.04
C LYS A 230 -3.05 -36.11 -24.51
N GLU A 231 -2.36 -35.33 -25.33
CA GLU A 231 -2.30 -35.64 -26.76
C GLU A 231 -1.59 -36.99 -26.90
N GLY A 232 -2.16 -37.85 -27.74
CA GLY A 232 -1.69 -39.21 -28.02
C GLY A 232 -0.49 -39.25 -28.97
#